data_AF-A0A0B2R0Q6-F1
#
_entry.id   AF-A0A0B2R0Q6-F1
#
_cell.length_a   1.000
_cell.length_b   1.000
_cell.length_c   1.000
_cell.angle_alpha   90.00
_cell.angle_beta   90.00
_cell.angle_gamma   90.00
#
_symmetry.space_group_name_H-M   'P 1'
#
loop_
_entity.id
_entity.type
_entity.pdbx_description
1 polymer ?
#
loop_
_entity_poly.entity_id
_entity_poly.type
_entity_poly.pdbx_seq_one_letter_code
_entity_poly.pdbx_strand_id
1 'polypeptide(L)' 'FREVVHQCWNSVQVSGWRAYVLKEKIKRLKCRLKIWNKEQYGDSFKKVQNLEEKLNKLEEDTLHRQLTDLEI' A
#
# COMPACT_ATOMS: atom_id res chain seq x y z
N PHE A 1 11.90 -6.04 -3.05
CA PHE A 1 11.26 -7.24 -2.46
C PHE A 1 12.27 -8.30 -2.01
N ARG A 2 13.01 -8.96 -2.91
CA ARG A 2 13.98 -10.03 -2.58
C ARG A 2 14.99 -9.61 -1.50
N GLU A 3 15.57 -8.42 -1.63
CA GLU A 3 16.54 -7.90 -0.67
C GLU A 3 15.94 -7.76 0.74
N VAL A 4 14.76 -7.16 0.85
CA VAL A 4 14.06 -6.98 2.14
C VAL A 4 13.74 -8.32 2.81
N VAL A 5 13.38 -9.32 2.01
CA VAL A 5 13.14 -10.68 2.52
C VAL A 5 14.44 -11.29 3.03
N HIS A 6 15.51 -11.21 2.25
CA HIS A 6 16.82 -11.75 2.63
C HIS A 6 17.38 -11.09 3.90
N GLN A 7 17.34 -9.76 3.98
CA GLN A 7 17.78 -9.03 5.16
C GLN A 7 16.94 -9.37 6.39
N CYS A 8 15.60 -9.38 6.28
CA CYS A 8 14.74 -9.71 7.41
C CYS A 8 14.91 -11.16 7.88
N TRP A 9 15.17 -12.09 6.96
CA TRP A 9 15.33 -13.50 7.29
C TRP A 9 16.63 -13.78 8.06
N ASN A 10 17.67 -12.99 7.78
CA ASN A 10 19.01 -13.16 8.33
C ASN A 10 19.35 -12.20 9.47
N SER A 11 18.54 -11.16 9.70
CA SER A 11 18.80 -10.14 10.73
C SER A 11 18.66 -10.63 12.17
N VAL A 12 18.01 -11.78 12.40
CA VAL A 12 17.83 -12.32 13.75
C VAL A 12 18.08 -13.82 13.80
N GLN A 13 18.95 -14.21 14.73
CA GLN A 13 19.11 -15.60 15.13
C GLN A 13 17.97 -15.98 16.08
N VAL A 14 17.12 -16.92 15.64
CA VAL A 14 16.10 -17.55 16.47
C VAL A 14 16.55 -18.98 16.71
N SER A 15 16.69 -19.33 17.98
CA SER A 15 17.05 -20.68 18.43
C SER A 15 15.84 -21.38 19.05
N GLY A 16 15.92 -22.70 19.15
CA GLY A 16 14.86 -23.55 19.70
C GLY A 16 14.38 -24.61 18.71
N TRP A 17 13.19 -25.16 18.96
CA TRP A 17 12.62 -26.19 18.09
C TRP A 17 12.40 -25.66 16.67
N ARG A 18 12.74 -26.46 15.65
CA ARG A 18 12.72 -26.05 14.24
C ARG A 18 11.39 -25.42 13.80
N ALA A 19 10.27 -25.94 14.26
CA ALA A 19 8.94 -25.38 13.96
C ALA A 19 8.75 -23.99 14.56
N TYR A 20 9.23 -23.76 15.79
CA TYR A 20 9.20 -22.47 16.45
C TYR A 20 10.09 -21.44 15.72
N VAL A 21 11.31 -21.83 15.36
CA VAL A 21 12.25 -20.99 14.59
C VAL A 21 11.61 -20.52 13.28
N LEU A 22 11.00 -21.44 12.53
CA LEU A 22 10.32 -21.14 11.27
C LEU A 22 9.13 -20.21 11.48
N LYS A 23 8.25 -20.51 12.45
CA LYS A 23 7.09 -19.68 12.82
C LYS A 23 7.50 -18.24 13.10
N GLU A 24 8.52 -18.03 13.95
CA GLU A 24 8.95 -16.69 14.34
C GLU A 24 9.60 -15.93 13.17
N LYS A 25 10.38 -16.62 12.33
CA LYS A 25 10.92 -16.00 11.10
C LYS A 25 9.82 -15.55 10.15
N ILE A 26 8.80 -16.38 9.91
CA ILE A 26 7.65 -16.02 9.06
C ILE A 26 6.86 -14.86 9.66
N LYS A 27 6.60 -14.88 10.98
CA LYS A 27 5.90 -13.80 11.68
C LYS A 27 6.59 -12.45 11.49
N ARG A 28 7.92 -12.43 11.67
CA ARG A 28 8.72 -11.21 11.46
C ARG A 28 8.71 -10.76 10.02
N LEU A 29 8.85 -11.71 9.08
CA LEU A 29 8.82 -11.41 7.65
C LEU A 29 7.49 -10.76 7.24
N LYS A 30 6.36 -11.27 7.74
CA LYS A 30 5.03 -10.69 7.53
C LYS A 30 4.97 -9.24 8.03
N CYS A 31 5.45 -8.97 9.24
CA CYS A 31 5.49 -7.62 9.81
C CYS A 31 6.38 -6.68 8.99
N ARG A 32 7.60 -7.09 8.67
CA ARG A 32 8.53 -6.28 7.88
C ARG A 32 7.98 -5.98 6.49
N LEU A 33 7.35 -6.96 5.84
CA LEU A 33 6.78 -6.79 4.51
C LEU A 33 5.59 -5.82 4.52
N LYS A 34 4.75 -5.84 5.56
CA LYS A 34 3.67 -4.86 5.73
C LYS A 34 4.21 -3.43 5.81
N ILE A 35 5.29 -3.24 6.57
CA ILE A 35 5.96 -1.94 6.70
C ILE A 35 6.59 -1.54 5.37
N TRP A 36 7.36 -2.44 4.74
CA TRP A 36 8.01 -2.20 3.47
C TRP A 36 7.02 -1.83 2.36
N ASN A 37 5.86 -2.49 2.32
CA ASN A 37 4.81 -2.17 1.36
C ASN A 37 4.36 -0.71 1.50
N LYS A 38 4.16 -0.24 2.74
CA LYS A 38 3.80 1.15 3.03
C LYS A 38 4.95 2.11 2.71
N GLU A 39 6.21 1.74 2.97
CA GLU A 39 7.39 2.55 2.64
C GLU A 39 7.53 2.76 1.13
N GLN A 40 7.29 1.72 0.31
CA GLN A 40 7.47 1.79 -1.14
C GLN A 40 6.29 2.43 -1.86
N TYR A 41 5.07 2.06 -1.48
CA TYR A 41 3.87 2.44 -2.24
C TYR A 41 3.03 3.50 -1.53
N GLY A 42 3.34 3.81 -0.26
CA GLY A 42 2.53 4.68 0.58
C GLY A 42 1.21 4.02 0.98
N ASP A 43 0.22 4.86 1.26
CA ASP A 43 -1.16 4.42 1.44
C ASP A 43 -1.85 4.34 0.07
N SER A 44 -1.76 3.16 -0.56
CA SER A 44 -2.36 2.92 -1.87
C SER A 44 -3.89 3.10 -1.85
N PHE A 45 -4.55 2.79 -0.73
CA PHE A 45 -6.00 2.97 -0.60
C PHE A 45 -6.36 4.45 -0.62
N LYS A 46 -5.65 5.27 0.16
CA LYS A 46 -5.82 6.73 0.15
C LYS A 46 -5.53 7.34 -1.23
N LYS A 47 -4.56 6.79 -1.98
CA LYS A 47 -4.28 7.23 -3.35
C LYS A 47 -5.45 6.96 -4.28
N VAL A 48 -6.07 5.78 -4.21
CA VAL A 48 -7.27 5.45 -5.00
C VAL A 48 -8.40 6.39 -4.65
N GLN A 49 -8.72 6.58 -3.37
CA GLN A 49 -9.79 7.48 -2.94
C GLN A 49 -9.59 8.92 -3.42
N ASN A 50 -8.36 9.43 -3.38
CA ASN A 50 -8.04 10.78 -3.87
C ASN A 50 -8.18 10.88 -5.40
N LEU A 51 -7.87 9.82 -6.14
CA LEU A 51 -8.08 9.78 -7.58
C LEU A 51 -9.58 9.74 -7.93
N GLU A 52 -10.36 8.95 -7.20
CA GLU A 52 -11.82 8.90 -7.34
C GLU A 52 -12.45 10.27 -7.04
N GLU A 53 -12.04 10.93 -5.96
CA GLU A 53 -12.55 12.27 -5.63
C GLU A 53 -12.21 13.31 -6.71
N LYS A 54 -10.99 13.28 -7.24
CA LYS A 54 -10.59 14.16 -8.34
C LYS A 54 -11.35 13.89 -9.62
N LEU A 55 -11.62 12.63 -9.94
CA LEU A 55 -12.41 12.26 -11.10
C LEU A 55 -13.84 12.79 -10.97
N ASN A 56 -14.49 12.56 -9.82
CA ASN A 56 -15.84 13.05 -9.56
C ASN A 56 -15.93 14.58 -9.68
N LYS A 57 -14.93 15.31 -9.16
CA LYS A 57 -14.85 16.78 -9.30
C LYS A 57 -14.75 17.21 -10.75
N LEU A 58 -13.89 16.56 -11.55
CA LEU A 58 -13.75 16.86 -12.97
C LEU A 58 -15.04 16.58 -13.76
N GLU A 59 -15.77 15.53 -13.41
CA GLU A 59 -17.08 15.22 -13.99
C GLU A 59 -18.11 16.30 -13.63
N GLU A 60 -18.18 16.71 -12.36
CA GLU A 60 -19.05 17.81 -11.89
C GLU A 60 -18.74 19.13 -12.60
N ASP A 61 -17.47 19.53 -12.67
CA ASP A 61 -17.01 20.75 -13.35
C ASP A 61 -17.37 20.71 -14.85
N THR A 62 -17.23 19.55 -15.49
CA THR A 62 -17.57 19.36 -16.91
C THR A 62 -19.07 19.51 -17.14
N LEU A 63 -19.90 18.92 -16.27
CA LEU A 63 -21.35 19.05 -16.34
C LEU A 63 -21.81 20.49 -16.10
N HIS A 64 -21.21 21.18 -15.12
CA HIS A 64 -21.52 22.57 -14.81
C HIS A 64 -21.23 23.49 -16.01
N ARG A 65 -20.10 23.25 -16.70
CA ARG A 65 -19.75 23.98 -17.93
C ARG A 65 -20.73 23.73 -19.08
N GLN A 66 -21.14 22.49 -19.29
CA GLN A 66 -22.12 22.15 -20.33
C GLN A 66 -23.47 22.84 -20.10
N LEU A 67 -23.91 22.94 -18.85
CA LEU A 67 -25.16 23.62 -18.50
C LEU A 67 -25.09 25.13 -18.75
N THR A 68 -23.98 25.77 -18.36
CA THR A 68 -23.77 27.21 -18.59
C THR A 68 -23.67 27.56 -20.09
N ASP A 69 -23.10 26.67 -20.91
CA ASP A 69 -23.04 26.84 -22.37
C ASP A 69 -24.42 26.71 -23.05
N LEU A 70 -25.42 26.07 -22.41
CA LEU A 70 -26.77 25.87 -22.95
C LEU A 70 -27.77 26.98 -22.55
N GLU A 71 -27.42 27.81 -21.57
CA GLU A 71 -28.26 28.91 -21.06
C GLU A 71 -28.03 30.25 -21.79
N ILE A 72 -27.12 30.28 -22.78
CA ILE A 72 -26.78 31.43 -23.64
C ILE A 72 -27.40 31.27 -25.03
#